data_AF-A0AAX4JZH0-F1
#
_entry.id   AF-A0AAX4JZH0-F1
#
_cell.length_a   1.000
_cell.length_b   1.000
_cell.length_c   1.000
_cell.angle_alpha   90.00
_cell.angle_beta   90.00
_cell.angle_gamma   90.00
#
_symmetry.space_group_name_H-M   'P 1'
#
loop_
_entity.id
_entity.type
_entity.pdbx_description
1 polymer ?
#
loop_
_entity_poly.entity_id
_entity_poly.type
_entity_poly.pdbx_seq_one_letter_code
_entity_poly.pdbx_strand_id
1 'polypeptide(L)'
;MSVATSSYIPLAERNLWHDIKPIPQDDGPNPVVPIMYSEEYRDAMDYFRAVAAAEERSERALELTETIIRLNPAHYTVWQYRMATLLALNKDLEEELQLMNEFAIQNLKSYQVWHHRLLLLTHISPKDPSFEIEYIHQSLLPDPKNYHTWAYLHWLYSHFYTLDRISNQQWQNELKWCEEMLRVDGRNNSAWGWRWYLRVARPGTDLEKDGLKEELSYALKAIHLTPHNVSVWNYLRGLLRHFKLPLSPLLPAILPYTTRPSAKIPGNPQDLDFPLPSSPLADDTPLPVSLALEYLADTLLEQGLSAEAGEVFSELSTQYDRMRAGYWEYKRRECIEE
;
A
#
# COMPACT_ATOMS: atom_id res chain seq x y z
N MET A 1 35.70 0.21 -27.80
CA MET A 1 34.26 0.27 -27.49
C MET A 1 33.71 1.47 -28.25
N SER A 2 32.86 1.22 -29.24
CA SER A 2 32.24 2.27 -30.06
C SER A 2 31.29 3.07 -29.16
N VAL A 3 31.58 4.35 -28.92
CA VAL A 3 30.63 5.28 -28.33
C VAL A 3 29.55 5.48 -29.40
N ALA A 4 28.35 4.98 -29.16
CA ALA A 4 27.23 5.27 -30.05
C ALA A 4 27.06 6.79 -30.09
N THR A 5 27.44 7.41 -31.21
CA THR A 5 27.11 8.80 -31.51
C THR A 5 25.59 8.90 -31.54
N SER A 6 25.01 9.59 -30.55
CA SER A 6 23.57 9.85 -30.50
C SER A 6 23.15 10.47 -31.83
N SER A 7 22.17 9.86 -32.50
CA SER A 7 21.54 10.41 -33.70
C SER A 7 20.54 11.53 -33.38
N TYR A 8 20.66 12.16 -32.21
CA TYR A 8 19.78 13.22 -31.77
C TYR A 8 19.99 14.48 -32.63
N ILE A 9 18.90 14.98 -33.20
CA ILE A 9 18.88 16.24 -33.95
C ILE A 9 18.43 17.33 -32.98
N PRO A 10 19.24 18.36 -32.68
CA PRO A 10 18.86 19.46 -31.80
C PRO A 10 17.54 20.11 -32.21
N LEU A 11 16.73 20.55 -31.24
CA LEU A 11 15.44 21.20 -31.49
C LEU A 11 15.61 22.46 -32.35
N ALA A 12 16.71 23.19 -32.19
CA ALA A 12 17.05 24.35 -33.02
C ALA A 12 17.20 24.04 -34.51
N GLU A 13 17.53 22.80 -34.88
CA GLU A 13 17.68 22.34 -36.27
C GLU A 13 16.37 21.79 -36.86
N ARG A 14 15.32 21.65 -36.03
CA ARG A 14 14.01 21.16 -36.47
C ARG A 14 13.14 22.35 -36.86
N ASN A 15 12.66 22.36 -38.11
CA ASN A 15 11.82 23.44 -38.65
C ASN A 15 10.60 23.79 -37.77
N LEU A 16 10.06 22.82 -37.01
CA LEU A 16 8.92 23.00 -36.11
C LEU A 16 9.20 23.95 -34.92
N TRP A 17 10.48 24.22 -34.61
CA TRP A 17 10.91 24.95 -33.42
C TRP A 17 11.64 26.27 -33.72
N HIS A 18 11.72 26.68 -35.00
CA HIS A 18 12.50 27.85 -35.43
C HIS A 18 11.99 29.18 -34.86
N ASP A 19 10.71 29.25 -34.51
CA ASP A 19 10.04 30.41 -33.93
C ASP A 19 10.26 30.53 -32.41
N ILE A 20 10.77 29.48 -31.76
CA ILE A 20 11.03 29.45 -30.32
C ILE A 20 12.50 29.72 -30.05
N LYS A 21 12.76 30.75 -29.24
CA LYS A 21 14.09 31.00 -28.67
C LYS A 21 14.21 30.23 -27.34
N PRO A 22 15.13 29.26 -27.20
CA PRO A 22 15.31 28.52 -25.96
C PRO A 22 15.71 29.42 -24.79
N ILE A 23 15.23 29.08 -23.59
CA ILE A 23 15.58 29.77 -22.34
C ILE A 23 16.47 28.84 -21.50
N PRO A 24 17.76 29.17 -21.27
CA PRO A 24 18.65 28.34 -20.48
C PRO A 24 18.21 28.29 -19.02
N GLN A 25 18.66 27.25 -18.30
CA GLN A 25 18.45 27.16 -16.86
C GLN A 25 19.18 28.30 -16.14
N ASP A 26 18.50 28.97 -15.22
CA ASP A 26 19.09 30.01 -14.37
C ASP A 26 19.55 29.41 -13.04
N ASP A 27 20.73 28.79 -13.04
CA ASP A 27 21.36 28.24 -11.84
C ASP A 27 22.17 29.29 -11.05
N GLY A 28 22.27 30.52 -11.56
CA GLY A 28 23.14 31.56 -11.02
C GLY A 28 24.64 31.22 -11.10
N PRO A 29 25.51 32.05 -10.48
CA PRO A 29 26.94 31.79 -10.44
C PRO A 29 27.31 30.70 -9.43
N ASN A 30 28.11 29.71 -9.87
CA ASN A 30 28.66 28.61 -9.04
C ASN A 30 27.60 27.79 -8.28
N PRO A 31 26.66 27.14 -9.00
CA PRO A 31 25.64 26.32 -8.35
C PRO A 31 26.24 25.12 -7.61
N VAL A 32 25.62 24.76 -6.49
CA VAL A 32 25.89 23.50 -5.79
C VAL A 32 25.07 22.37 -6.41
N VAL A 33 25.57 21.14 -6.34
CA VAL A 33 24.96 19.92 -6.91
C VAL A 33 24.52 20.03 -8.38
N PRO A 34 25.31 20.64 -9.29
CA PRO A 34 24.94 20.71 -10.70
C PRO A 34 24.91 19.32 -11.32
N ILE A 35 23.86 19.05 -12.09
CA ILE A 35 23.75 17.82 -12.86
C ILE A 35 24.40 18.07 -14.22
N MET A 36 25.32 17.20 -14.61
CA MET A 36 25.89 17.20 -15.95
C MET A 36 24.88 16.60 -16.94
N TYR A 37 23.87 17.40 -17.31
CA TYR A 37 22.80 16.97 -18.21
C TYR A 37 23.33 16.46 -19.56
N SER A 38 22.68 15.45 -20.12
CA SER A 38 22.88 15.10 -21.52
C SER A 38 22.50 16.27 -22.43
N GLU A 39 23.04 16.28 -23.64
CA GLU A 39 22.68 17.29 -24.65
C GLU A 39 21.17 17.30 -24.90
N GLU A 40 20.57 16.12 -25.08
CA GLU A 40 19.14 15.96 -25.31
C GLU A 40 18.27 16.49 -24.16
N TYR A 41 18.62 16.18 -22.89
CA TYR A 41 17.84 16.66 -21.76
C TYR A 41 17.95 18.18 -21.57
N ARG A 42 19.17 18.72 -21.73
CA ARG A 42 19.40 20.17 -21.65
C ARG A 42 18.60 20.90 -22.74
N ASP A 43 18.71 20.45 -24.00
CA ASP A 43 18.02 21.05 -25.13
C ASP A 43 16.48 21.01 -24.94
N ALA A 44 15.94 19.84 -24.57
CA ALA A 44 14.51 19.70 -24.28
C ALA A 44 14.04 20.64 -23.14
N MET A 45 14.81 20.76 -22.06
CA MET A 45 14.46 21.63 -20.94
C MET A 45 14.60 23.13 -21.28
N ASP A 46 15.56 23.51 -22.12
CA ASP A 46 15.72 24.90 -22.57
C ASP A 46 14.51 25.35 -23.40
N TYR A 47 14.02 24.48 -24.29
CA TYR A 47 12.80 24.72 -25.05
C TYR A 47 11.54 24.64 -24.19
N PHE A 48 11.47 23.72 -23.22
CA PHE A 48 10.34 23.64 -22.31
C PHE A 48 10.20 24.91 -21.48
N ARG A 49 11.30 25.48 -20.98
CA ARG A 49 11.27 26.77 -20.29
C ARG A 49 10.69 27.89 -21.16
N ALA A 50 11.05 27.95 -22.44
CA ALA A 50 10.50 28.92 -23.38
C ALA A 50 9.00 28.72 -23.62
N VAL A 51 8.58 27.48 -23.92
CA VAL A 51 7.17 27.09 -24.11
C VAL A 51 6.34 27.40 -22.87
N ALA A 52 6.86 27.03 -21.69
CA ALA A 52 6.17 27.24 -20.42
C ALA A 52 6.04 28.73 -20.07
N ALA A 53 7.09 29.53 -20.29
CA ALA A 53 7.05 30.98 -20.07
C ALA A 53 6.07 31.70 -21.01
N ALA A 54 5.88 31.20 -22.23
CA ALA A 54 4.90 31.70 -23.19
C ALA A 54 3.48 31.14 -22.97
N GLU A 55 3.31 30.23 -22.01
CA GLU A 55 2.06 29.49 -21.75
C GLU A 55 1.48 28.77 -22.99
N GLU A 56 2.33 28.36 -23.93
CA GLU A 56 1.90 27.75 -25.19
C GLU A 56 1.27 26.35 -25.00
N ARG A 57 -0.01 26.20 -25.36
CA ARG A 57 -0.73 24.92 -25.37
C ARG A 57 -0.88 24.42 -26.81
N SER A 58 0.09 23.63 -27.28
CA SER A 58 0.17 23.13 -28.67
C SER A 58 0.55 21.65 -28.72
N GLU A 59 0.35 21.00 -29.87
CA GLU A 59 0.75 19.60 -30.07
C GLU A 59 2.27 19.42 -29.90
N ARG A 60 3.10 20.36 -30.39
CA ARG A 60 4.55 20.29 -30.19
C ARG A 60 4.97 20.44 -28.73
N ALA A 61 4.22 21.23 -27.95
CA ALA A 61 4.45 21.34 -26.51
C ALA A 61 4.10 20.02 -25.82
N LEU A 62 3.02 19.35 -26.24
CA LEU A 62 2.63 18.04 -25.73
C LEU A 62 3.70 16.97 -26.03
N GLU A 63 4.19 16.88 -27.26
CA GLU A 63 5.29 15.97 -27.66
C GLU A 63 6.58 16.25 -26.87
N LEU A 64 6.91 17.54 -26.65
CA LEU A 64 8.07 17.92 -25.86
C LEU A 64 7.94 17.46 -24.41
N THR A 65 6.75 17.60 -23.80
CA THR A 65 6.55 17.11 -22.42
C THR A 65 6.75 15.60 -22.32
N GLU A 66 6.30 14.81 -23.31
CA GLU A 66 6.51 13.36 -23.35
C GLU A 66 8.00 13.02 -23.38
N THR A 67 8.75 13.69 -24.26
CA THR A 67 10.21 13.53 -24.37
C THR A 67 10.88 13.72 -23.01
N ILE A 68 10.51 14.78 -22.29
CA ILE A 68 11.13 15.11 -21.00
C ILE A 68 10.73 14.12 -19.91
N ILE A 69 9.47 13.69 -19.82
CA ILE A 69 9.05 12.73 -18.79
C ILE A 69 9.59 11.32 -19.05
N ARG A 70 9.92 10.96 -20.30
CA ARG A 70 10.66 9.71 -20.61
C ARG A 70 12.09 9.77 -20.09
N LEU A 71 12.72 10.95 -20.12
CA LEU A 71 14.08 11.16 -19.59
C LEU A 71 14.10 11.33 -18.06
N ASN A 72 13.07 11.97 -17.49
CA ASN A 72 12.93 12.21 -16.06
C ASN A 72 11.45 12.05 -15.62
N PRO A 73 11.00 10.82 -15.32
CA PRO A 73 9.63 10.54 -14.90
C PRO A 73 9.21 11.22 -13.59
N ALA A 74 10.16 11.77 -12.82
CA ALA A 74 9.90 12.46 -11.56
C ALA A 74 9.69 13.98 -11.73
N HIS A 75 9.80 14.52 -12.96
CA HIS A 75 9.70 15.96 -13.19
C HIS A 75 8.26 16.48 -13.07
N TYR A 76 7.81 16.75 -11.84
CA TYR A 76 6.43 17.14 -11.53
C TYR A 76 5.93 18.40 -12.27
N THR A 77 6.79 19.39 -12.52
CA THR A 77 6.42 20.60 -13.30
C THR A 77 6.00 20.25 -14.72
N VAL A 78 6.70 19.31 -15.36
CA VAL A 78 6.40 18.90 -16.74
C VAL A 78 5.13 18.07 -16.78
N TRP A 79 4.91 17.19 -15.80
CA TRP A 79 3.63 16.46 -15.64
C TRP A 79 2.43 17.40 -15.47
N GLN A 80 2.60 18.44 -14.65
CA GLN A 80 1.56 19.46 -14.48
C GLN A 80 1.27 20.18 -15.80
N TYR A 81 2.31 20.57 -16.53
CA TYR A 81 2.16 21.27 -17.80
C TYR A 81 1.52 20.37 -18.86
N ARG A 82 1.91 19.08 -18.90
CA ARG A 82 1.32 18.07 -19.78
C ARG A 82 -0.18 17.93 -19.56
N MET A 83 -0.62 17.76 -18.30
CA MET A 83 -2.06 17.68 -17.99
C MET A 83 -2.82 18.92 -18.45
N ALA A 84 -2.29 20.11 -18.17
CA ALA A 84 -2.92 21.36 -18.60
C ALA A 84 -3.00 21.46 -20.13
N THR A 85 -1.98 21.02 -20.85
CA THR A 85 -1.96 21.01 -22.32
C THR A 85 -2.92 19.98 -22.92
N LEU A 86 -3.01 18.76 -22.34
CA LEU A 86 -4.00 17.75 -22.75
C LEU A 86 -5.43 18.30 -22.68
N LEU A 87 -5.77 18.97 -21.57
CA LEU A 87 -7.09 19.58 -21.36
C LEU A 87 -7.33 20.76 -22.31
N ALA A 88 -6.34 21.64 -22.48
CA ALA A 88 -6.47 22.81 -23.36
C ALA A 88 -6.66 22.45 -24.83
N LEU A 89 -6.03 21.35 -25.28
CA LEU A 89 -6.16 20.82 -26.64
C LEU A 89 -7.37 19.89 -26.81
N ASN A 90 -8.12 19.61 -25.73
CA ASN A 90 -9.23 18.65 -25.72
C ASN A 90 -8.82 17.29 -26.33
N LYS A 91 -7.67 16.78 -25.90
CA LYS A 91 -7.15 15.47 -26.33
C LYS A 91 -8.02 14.34 -25.77
N ASP A 92 -7.97 13.20 -26.47
CA ASP A 92 -8.51 11.94 -25.95
C ASP A 92 -7.67 11.51 -24.74
N LEU A 93 -8.29 11.46 -23.55
CA LEU A 93 -7.60 11.13 -22.31
C LEU A 93 -7.43 9.62 -22.14
N GLU A 94 -8.21 8.81 -22.87
CA GLU A 94 -8.08 7.37 -22.93
C GLU A 94 -6.83 6.97 -23.72
N GLU A 95 -6.45 7.71 -24.77
CA GLU A 95 -5.14 7.57 -25.42
C GLU A 95 -3.98 7.85 -24.46
N GLU A 96 -4.07 8.91 -23.65
CA GLU A 96 -3.06 9.22 -22.64
C GLU A 96 -3.01 8.13 -21.55
N LEU A 97 -4.15 7.53 -21.19
CA LEU A 97 -4.19 6.43 -20.24
C LEU A 97 -3.47 5.18 -20.77
N GLN A 98 -3.53 4.94 -22.08
CA GLN A 98 -2.74 3.88 -22.73
C GLN A 98 -1.24 4.18 -22.67
N LEU A 99 -0.84 5.43 -22.89
CA LEU A 99 0.55 5.85 -22.69
C LEU A 99 1.00 5.58 -21.24
N MET A 100 0.14 5.88 -20.25
CA MET A 100 0.45 5.58 -18.84
C MET A 100 0.65 4.08 -18.57
N ASN A 101 0.06 3.18 -19.35
CA ASN A 101 0.33 1.75 -19.22
C ASN A 101 1.79 1.42 -19.56
N GLU A 102 2.35 2.05 -20.59
CA GLU A 102 3.77 1.90 -20.95
C GLU A 102 4.69 2.44 -19.86
N PHE A 103 4.37 3.63 -19.35
CA PHE A 103 5.16 4.28 -18.29
C PHE A 103 5.13 3.49 -16.99
N ALA A 104 3.99 2.89 -16.65
CA ALA A 104 3.92 2.05 -15.47
C ALA A 104 4.90 0.88 -15.61
N ILE A 105 4.89 0.12 -16.71
CA ILE A 105 5.80 -1.02 -16.92
C ILE A 105 7.28 -0.60 -16.78
N GLN A 106 7.65 0.54 -17.35
CA GLN A 106 9.04 1.02 -17.35
C GLN A 106 9.45 1.71 -16.05
N ASN A 107 8.51 2.33 -15.34
CA ASN A 107 8.75 3.27 -14.24
C ASN A 107 7.75 3.10 -13.08
N LEU A 108 7.46 1.84 -12.68
CA LEU A 108 6.45 1.44 -11.66
C LEU A 108 6.54 2.18 -10.30
N LYS A 109 7.62 2.93 -10.04
CA LYS A 109 7.91 3.57 -8.74
C LYS A 109 7.88 5.10 -8.77
N SER A 110 7.48 5.73 -9.89
CA SER A 110 7.31 7.19 -9.93
C SER A 110 5.95 7.61 -9.35
N TYR A 111 5.97 8.52 -8.38
CA TYR A 111 4.75 9.09 -7.79
C TYR A 111 3.92 9.84 -8.84
N GLN A 112 4.60 10.51 -9.77
CA GLN A 112 3.97 11.34 -10.78
C GLN A 112 3.18 10.52 -11.80
N VAL A 113 3.65 9.32 -12.16
CA VAL A 113 2.91 8.42 -13.08
C VAL A 113 1.57 8.01 -12.47
N TRP A 114 1.58 7.56 -11.20
CA TRP A 114 0.35 7.19 -10.49
C TRP A 114 -0.58 8.37 -10.24
N HIS A 115 -0.02 9.54 -9.91
CA HIS A 115 -0.82 10.75 -9.74
C HIS A 115 -1.42 11.26 -11.06
N HIS A 116 -0.68 11.20 -12.17
CA HIS A 116 -1.21 11.58 -13.48
C HIS A 116 -2.34 10.65 -13.91
N ARG A 117 -2.18 9.33 -13.71
CA ARG A 117 -3.24 8.35 -13.92
C ARG A 117 -4.50 8.65 -13.11
N LEU A 118 -4.35 9.05 -11.84
CA LEU A 118 -5.44 9.50 -10.98
C LEU A 118 -6.17 10.72 -11.56
N LEU A 119 -5.44 11.72 -12.04
CA LEU A 119 -6.03 12.91 -12.67
C LEU A 119 -6.81 12.52 -13.94
N LEU A 120 -6.23 11.69 -14.81
CA LEU A 120 -6.90 11.20 -16.01
C LEU A 120 -8.23 10.53 -15.66
N LEU A 121 -8.25 9.57 -14.74
CA LEU A 121 -9.49 8.88 -14.34
C LEU A 121 -10.50 9.82 -13.67
N THR A 122 -10.04 10.86 -12.97
CA THR A 122 -10.92 11.89 -12.39
C THR A 122 -11.63 12.69 -13.48
N HIS A 123 -10.91 13.03 -14.57
CA HIS A 123 -11.46 13.78 -15.69
C HIS A 123 -12.30 12.92 -16.65
N ILE A 124 -11.83 11.73 -17.00
CA ILE A 124 -12.59 10.74 -17.79
C ILE A 124 -13.88 10.37 -17.05
N SER A 125 -13.79 10.17 -15.73
CA SER A 125 -14.90 9.84 -14.85
C SER A 125 -15.79 8.72 -15.43
N PRO A 126 -15.23 7.53 -15.73
CA PRO A 126 -15.99 6.45 -16.33
C PRO A 126 -17.19 6.06 -15.45
N LYS A 127 -18.29 5.63 -16.08
CA LYS A 127 -19.46 5.10 -15.37
C LYS A 127 -19.16 3.77 -14.68
N ASP A 128 -18.26 2.98 -15.26
CA ASP A 128 -17.79 1.71 -14.72
C ASP A 128 -16.25 1.69 -14.75
N PRO A 129 -15.57 1.69 -13.59
CA PRO A 129 -14.11 1.67 -13.50
C PRO A 129 -13.50 0.25 -13.57
N SER A 130 -14.26 -0.79 -13.96
CA SER A 130 -13.79 -2.18 -13.92
C SER A 130 -12.52 -2.44 -14.73
N PHE A 131 -12.36 -1.80 -15.89
CA PHE A 131 -11.15 -1.95 -16.72
C PHE A 131 -9.89 -1.46 -15.99
N GLU A 132 -10.04 -0.41 -15.19
CA GLU A 132 -8.95 0.18 -14.42
C GLU A 132 -8.63 -0.67 -13.18
N ILE A 133 -9.65 -1.22 -12.52
CA ILE A 133 -9.48 -2.18 -11.43
C ILE A 133 -8.66 -3.39 -11.92
N GLU A 134 -9.03 -3.95 -13.08
CA GLU A 134 -8.33 -5.09 -13.68
C GLU A 134 -6.87 -4.76 -14.01
N TYR A 135 -6.62 -3.58 -14.59
CA TYR A 135 -5.27 -3.10 -14.84
C TYR A 135 -4.43 -3.05 -13.55
N ILE A 136 -5.00 -2.52 -12.46
CA ILE A 136 -4.31 -2.45 -11.17
C ILE A 136 -4.01 -3.84 -10.62
N HIS A 137 -4.97 -4.77 -10.69
CA HIS A 137 -4.75 -6.16 -10.28
C HIS A 137 -3.58 -6.79 -11.05
N GLN A 138 -3.51 -6.60 -12.37
CA GLN A 138 -2.41 -7.09 -13.20
C GLN A 138 -1.08 -6.43 -12.82
N SER A 139 -1.08 -5.11 -12.56
CA SER A 139 0.12 -4.36 -12.18
C SER A 139 0.71 -4.78 -10.83
N LEU A 140 -0.12 -5.29 -9.92
CA LEU A 140 0.31 -5.80 -8.62
C LEU A 140 0.89 -7.22 -8.68
N LEU A 141 0.71 -7.98 -9.75
CA LEU A 141 1.27 -9.34 -9.84
C LEU A 141 2.81 -9.36 -9.78
N PRO A 142 3.56 -8.55 -10.56
CA PRO A 142 5.02 -8.54 -10.49
C PRO A 142 5.58 -7.76 -9.29
N ASP A 143 4.81 -6.82 -8.71
CA ASP A 143 5.20 -6.02 -7.54
C ASP A 143 4.06 -5.93 -6.51
N PRO A 144 3.77 -7.03 -5.79
CA PRO A 144 2.56 -7.17 -4.95
C PRO A 144 2.56 -6.31 -3.70
N LYS A 145 3.65 -5.56 -3.46
CA LYS A 145 3.84 -4.68 -2.32
C LYS A 145 4.11 -3.23 -2.75
N ASN A 146 3.86 -2.88 -4.02
CA ASN A 146 4.00 -1.51 -4.50
C ASN A 146 3.04 -0.57 -3.75
N TYR A 147 3.61 0.31 -2.93
CA TYR A 147 2.82 1.18 -2.05
C TYR A 147 1.92 2.14 -2.83
N HIS A 148 2.40 2.70 -3.95
CA HIS A 148 1.64 3.66 -4.75
C HIS A 148 0.46 3.00 -5.44
N THR A 149 0.65 1.79 -5.95
CA THR A 149 -0.41 1.01 -6.59
C THR A 149 -1.52 0.64 -5.61
N TRP A 150 -1.18 0.20 -4.39
CA TRP A 150 -2.18 -0.03 -3.34
C TRP A 150 -2.90 1.26 -2.96
N ALA A 151 -2.18 2.37 -2.72
CA ALA A 151 -2.80 3.66 -2.42
C ALA A 151 -3.74 4.15 -3.54
N TYR A 152 -3.36 3.91 -4.79
CA TYR A 152 -4.19 4.21 -5.96
C TYR A 152 -5.45 3.34 -6.00
N LEU A 153 -5.37 2.04 -5.70
CA LEU A 153 -6.52 1.14 -5.60
C LEU A 153 -7.51 1.62 -4.52
N HIS A 154 -7.01 2.04 -3.36
CA HIS A 154 -7.83 2.66 -2.31
C HIS A 154 -8.54 3.92 -2.81
N TRP A 155 -7.82 4.83 -3.48
CA TRP A 155 -8.41 6.03 -4.07
C TRP A 155 -9.48 5.67 -5.10
N LEU A 156 -9.19 4.74 -6.02
CA LEU A 156 -10.08 4.34 -7.11
C LEU A 156 -11.42 3.86 -6.54
N TYR A 157 -11.38 2.87 -5.65
CA TYR A 157 -12.60 2.37 -5.00
C TYR A 157 -13.31 3.43 -4.18
N SER A 158 -12.59 4.27 -3.43
CA SER A 158 -13.19 5.32 -2.62
C SER A 158 -13.89 6.37 -3.49
N HIS A 159 -13.21 6.88 -4.51
CA HIS A 159 -13.71 7.92 -5.41
C HIS A 159 -14.96 7.43 -6.16
N PHE A 160 -14.86 6.29 -6.85
CA PHE A 160 -15.98 5.78 -7.64
C PHE A 160 -17.13 5.27 -6.76
N TYR A 161 -16.87 4.86 -5.51
CA TYR A 161 -17.94 4.57 -4.55
C TYR A 161 -18.73 5.82 -4.18
N THR A 162 -18.09 6.96 -3.94
CA THR A 162 -18.80 8.23 -3.65
C THR A 162 -19.66 8.74 -4.80
N LEU A 163 -19.45 8.21 -6.01
CA LEU A 163 -20.23 8.51 -7.21
C LEU A 163 -21.30 7.46 -7.50
N ASP A 164 -21.54 6.51 -6.59
CA ASP A 164 -22.45 5.37 -6.76
C ASP A 164 -22.10 4.45 -7.95
N ARG A 165 -20.81 4.29 -8.26
CA ARG A 165 -20.29 3.53 -9.42
C ARG A 165 -19.57 2.23 -9.07
N ILE A 166 -19.57 1.84 -7.79
CA ILE A 166 -19.09 0.52 -7.37
C ILE A 166 -20.28 -0.31 -6.89
N SER A 167 -20.63 -1.33 -7.67
CA SER A 167 -21.71 -2.25 -7.37
C SER A 167 -21.35 -3.24 -6.25
N ASN A 168 -22.38 -3.83 -5.63
CA ASN A 168 -22.19 -4.91 -4.65
C ASN A 168 -21.43 -6.12 -5.24
N GLN A 169 -21.64 -6.42 -6.53
CA GLN A 169 -20.92 -7.50 -7.19
C GLN A 169 -19.42 -7.20 -7.32
N GLN A 170 -19.06 -5.96 -7.64
CA GLN A 170 -17.65 -5.53 -7.67
C GLN A 170 -17.01 -5.61 -6.29
N TRP A 171 -17.70 -5.22 -5.22
CA TRP A 171 -17.19 -5.40 -3.85
C TRP A 171 -16.94 -6.87 -3.49
N GLN A 172 -17.85 -7.76 -3.86
CA GLN A 172 -17.69 -9.20 -3.62
C GLN A 172 -16.53 -9.80 -4.42
N ASN A 173 -16.37 -9.38 -5.68
CA ASN A 173 -15.26 -9.81 -6.52
C ASN A 173 -13.92 -9.30 -5.97
N GLU A 174 -13.89 -8.07 -5.47
CA GLU A 174 -12.69 -7.48 -4.89
C GLU A 174 -12.24 -8.18 -3.62
N LEU A 175 -13.19 -8.57 -2.77
CA LEU A 175 -12.87 -9.39 -1.59
C LEU A 175 -12.30 -10.75 -1.99
N LYS A 176 -12.86 -11.42 -3.00
CA LYS A 176 -12.32 -12.70 -3.51
C LYS A 176 -10.91 -12.53 -4.07
N TRP A 177 -10.66 -11.45 -4.81
CA TRP A 177 -9.31 -11.14 -5.31
C TRP A 177 -8.33 -10.88 -4.16
N CYS A 178 -8.73 -10.11 -3.15
CA CYS A 178 -7.93 -9.89 -1.94
C CYS A 178 -7.61 -11.20 -1.20
N GLU A 179 -8.57 -12.13 -1.12
CA GLU A 179 -8.39 -13.44 -0.52
C GLU A 179 -7.40 -14.31 -1.31
N GLU A 180 -7.44 -14.24 -2.64
CA GLU A 180 -6.47 -14.91 -3.51
C GLU A 180 -5.05 -14.33 -3.33
N MET A 181 -4.91 -13.01 -3.22
CA MET A 181 -3.62 -12.36 -2.93
C MET A 181 -3.04 -12.83 -1.58
N LEU A 182 -3.88 -12.98 -0.55
CA LEU A 182 -3.49 -13.52 0.75
C LEU A 182 -3.23 -15.03 0.71
N ARG A 183 -3.89 -15.79 -0.17
CA ARG A 183 -3.60 -17.21 -0.41
C ARG A 183 -2.22 -17.40 -1.05
N VAL A 184 -1.84 -16.52 -1.98
CA VAL A 184 -0.54 -16.54 -2.66
C VAL A 184 0.61 -16.12 -1.72
N ASP A 185 0.46 -15.01 -1.00
CA ASP A 185 1.40 -14.58 0.05
C ASP A 185 0.64 -14.08 1.28
N GLY A 186 0.43 -14.98 2.25
CA GLY A 186 -0.22 -14.63 3.53
C GLY A 186 0.55 -13.60 4.35
N ARG A 187 1.84 -13.36 4.06
CA ARG A 187 2.66 -12.33 4.72
C ARG A 187 2.59 -10.99 4.00
N ASN A 188 1.81 -10.86 2.93
CA ASN A 188 1.61 -9.58 2.24
C ASN A 188 0.77 -8.62 3.10
N ASN A 189 1.45 -7.77 3.87
CA ASN A 189 0.79 -6.80 4.74
C ASN A 189 -0.02 -5.74 3.97
N SER A 190 0.31 -5.47 2.70
CA SER A 190 -0.49 -4.57 1.86
C SER A 190 -1.86 -5.18 1.55
N ALA A 191 -1.91 -6.49 1.26
CA ALA A 191 -3.18 -7.20 1.07
C ALA A 191 -3.99 -7.30 2.38
N TRP A 192 -3.35 -7.43 3.55
CA TRP A 192 -4.04 -7.32 4.84
C TRP A 192 -4.61 -5.91 5.09
N GLY A 193 -3.87 -4.86 4.71
CA GLY A 193 -4.37 -3.49 4.73
C GLY A 193 -5.57 -3.29 3.79
N TRP A 194 -5.55 -3.92 2.62
CA TRP A 194 -6.68 -3.90 1.70
C TRP A 194 -7.90 -4.65 2.25
N ARG A 195 -7.69 -5.83 2.83
CA ARG A 195 -8.75 -6.57 3.53
C ARG A 195 -9.38 -5.73 4.63
N TRP A 196 -8.56 -5.01 5.41
CA TRP A 196 -9.05 -4.07 6.44
C TRP A 196 -9.96 -3.00 5.84
N TYR A 197 -9.58 -2.40 4.71
CA TYR A 197 -10.46 -1.45 4.02
C TYR A 197 -11.77 -2.09 3.56
N LEU A 198 -11.72 -3.25 2.90
CA LEU A 198 -12.90 -3.94 2.36
C LEU A 198 -13.90 -4.39 3.43
N ARG A 199 -13.39 -4.84 4.59
CA ARG A 199 -14.17 -5.49 5.65
C ARG A 199 -14.50 -4.58 6.82
N VAL A 200 -13.68 -3.56 7.09
CA VAL A 200 -13.77 -2.73 8.30
C VAL A 200 -13.91 -1.24 7.98
N ALA A 201 -12.95 -0.65 7.25
CA ALA A 201 -12.82 0.80 7.23
C ALA A 201 -13.65 1.52 6.15
N ARG A 202 -14.04 0.86 5.05
CA ARG A 202 -14.79 1.53 3.98
C ARG A 202 -16.22 1.86 4.43
N PRO A 203 -16.81 2.97 3.96
CA PRO A 203 -18.21 3.26 4.21
C PRO A 203 -19.15 2.18 3.66
N GLY A 204 -20.30 1.99 4.31
CA GLY A 204 -21.29 0.99 3.91
C GLY A 204 -20.92 -0.46 4.28
N THR A 205 -19.88 -0.66 5.08
CA THR A 205 -19.65 -1.94 5.77
C THR A 205 -20.49 -2.02 7.04
N ASP A 206 -21.06 -3.19 7.30
CA ASP A 206 -21.80 -3.48 8.53
C ASP A 206 -21.34 -4.83 9.08
N LEU A 207 -20.06 -4.87 9.48
CA LEU A 207 -19.44 -6.10 9.97
C LEU A 207 -20.01 -6.53 11.33
N GLU A 208 -20.49 -5.56 12.13
CA GLU A 208 -21.00 -5.78 13.49
C GLU A 208 -22.27 -6.64 13.54
N LYS A 209 -23.15 -6.54 12.53
CA LYS A 209 -24.43 -7.25 12.58
C LYS A 209 -24.33 -8.76 12.38
N ASP A 210 -23.49 -9.24 11.46
CA ASP A 210 -23.46 -10.67 11.11
C ASP A 210 -22.08 -11.24 10.70
N GLY A 211 -21.06 -10.42 10.47
CA GLY A 211 -19.81 -10.88 9.82
C GLY A 211 -18.58 -10.99 10.73
N LEU A 212 -18.64 -10.45 11.95
CA LEU A 212 -17.46 -10.34 12.82
C LEU A 212 -16.91 -11.70 13.27
N LYS A 213 -17.77 -12.66 13.59
CA LYS A 213 -17.34 -14.02 13.95
C LYS A 213 -16.60 -14.70 12.79
N GLU A 214 -17.09 -14.53 11.56
CA GLU A 214 -16.45 -15.08 10.36
C GLU A 214 -15.09 -14.43 10.12
N GLU A 215 -14.98 -13.12 10.34
CA GLU A 215 -13.73 -12.38 10.17
C GLU A 215 -12.67 -12.76 11.21
N LEU A 216 -13.06 -12.91 12.48
CA LEU A 216 -12.19 -13.46 13.53
C LEU A 216 -11.75 -14.89 13.20
N SER A 217 -12.68 -15.72 12.71
CA SER A 217 -12.37 -17.09 12.27
C SER A 217 -11.40 -17.11 11.08
N TYR A 218 -11.52 -16.16 10.15
CA TYR A 218 -10.59 -16.00 9.03
C TYR A 218 -9.18 -15.65 9.52
N ALA A 219 -9.06 -14.68 10.43
CA ALA A 219 -7.79 -14.29 11.02
C ALA A 219 -7.14 -15.44 11.81
N LEU A 220 -7.92 -16.18 12.61
CA LEU A 220 -7.43 -17.34 13.34
C LEU A 220 -6.95 -18.46 12.41
N LYS A 221 -7.72 -18.79 11.35
CA LYS A 221 -7.27 -19.77 10.32
C LYS A 221 -5.94 -19.35 9.69
N ALA A 222 -5.75 -18.06 9.41
CA ALA A 222 -4.50 -17.55 8.87
C ALA A 222 -3.34 -17.59 9.88
N ILE A 223 -3.59 -17.35 11.18
CA ILE A 223 -2.61 -17.62 12.25
C ILE A 223 -2.26 -19.12 12.27
N HIS A 224 -3.26 -20.01 12.21
CA HIS A 224 -3.02 -21.44 12.25
C HIS A 224 -2.21 -21.96 11.07
N LEU A 225 -2.42 -21.37 9.89
CA LEU A 225 -1.64 -21.68 8.70
C LEU A 225 -0.20 -21.15 8.79
N THR A 226 0.03 -20.01 9.44
CA THR A 226 1.37 -19.44 9.58
C THR A 226 1.54 -18.72 10.92
N PRO A 227 1.85 -19.46 12.01
CA PRO A 227 1.84 -18.93 13.37
C PRO A 227 2.79 -17.77 13.62
N HIS A 228 3.87 -17.66 12.84
CA HIS A 228 4.87 -16.58 12.95
C HIS A 228 4.59 -15.37 12.05
N ASN A 229 3.43 -15.32 11.38
CA ASN A 229 3.08 -14.21 10.49
C ASN A 229 2.59 -12.98 11.28
N VAL A 230 3.47 -11.98 11.44
CA VAL A 230 3.17 -10.73 12.17
C VAL A 230 1.95 -9.98 11.61
N SER A 231 1.72 -10.03 10.28
CA SER A 231 0.63 -9.30 9.63
C SER A 231 -0.75 -9.72 10.17
N VAL A 232 -0.99 -11.02 10.32
CA VAL A 232 -2.29 -11.52 10.80
C VAL A 232 -2.47 -11.34 12.31
N TRP A 233 -1.39 -11.40 13.11
CA TRP A 233 -1.45 -11.04 14.53
C TRP A 233 -1.87 -9.58 14.70
N ASN A 234 -1.24 -8.67 13.94
CA ASN A 234 -1.61 -7.26 13.96
C ASN A 234 -3.06 -7.04 13.49
N TYR A 235 -3.50 -7.75 12.46
CA TYR A 235 -4.89 -7.70 11.98
C TYR A 235 -5.88 -8.15 13.06
N LEU A 236 -5.63 -9.28 13.74
CA LEU A 236 -6.46 -9.79 14.82
C LEU A 236 -6.53 -8.80 15.99
N ARG A 237 -5.38 -8.28 16.44
CA ARG A 237 -5.32 -7.25 17.50
C ARG A 237 -6.08 -5.98 17.08
N GLY A 238 -5.97 -5.59 15.82
CA GLY A 238 -6.70 -4.47 15.22
C GLY A 238 -8.21 -4.66 15.26
N LEU A 239 -8.71 -5.83 14.86
CA LEU A 239 -10.14 -6.17 14.91
C LEU A 239 -10.68 -6.08 16.34
N LEU A 240 -10.04 -6.78 17.28
CA LEU A 240 -10.47 -6.81 18.68
C LEU A 240 -10.50 -5.40 19.28
N ARG A 241 -9.47 -4.59 19.02
CA ARG A 241 -9.41 -3.21 19.52
C ARG A 241 -10.47 -2.31 18.88
N HIS A 242 -10.65 -2.38 17.55
CA HIS A 242 -11.60 -1.52 16.84
C HIS A 242 -13.04 -1.76 17.28
N PHE A 243 -13.43 -3.03 17.39
CA PHE A 243 -14.77 -3.45 17.82
C PHE A 243 -14.91 -3.59 19.34
N LYS A 244 -13.88 -3.19 20.11
CA LYS A 244 -13.85 -3.25 21.60
C LYS A 244 -14.23 -4.62 22.14
N LEU A 245 -13.78 -5.68 21.49
CA LEU A 245 -14.04 -7.06 21.88
C LEU A 245 -13.03 -7.51 22.95
N PRO A 246 -13.46 -8.34 23.93
CA PRO A 246 -12.55 -8.94 24.89
C PRO A 246 -11.61 -9.94 24.21
N LEU A 247 -10.39 -10.08 24.74
CA LEU A 247 -9.39 -11.05 24.27
C LEU A 247 -9.67 -12.45 24.81
N SER A 248 -10.16 -12.55 26.04
CA SER A 248 -10.36 -13.81 26.76
C SER A 248 -11.03 -14.92 25.95
N PRO A 249 -12.08 -14.66 25.13
CA PRO A 249 -12.76 -15.74 24.43
C PRO A 249 -11.99 -16.39 23.27
N LEU A 250 -10.98 -15.72 22.71
CA LEU A 250 -10.13 -16.30 21.65
C LEU A 250 -8.85 -16.95 22.22
N LEU A 251 -8.58 -16.76 23.52
CA LEU A 251 -7.41 -17.32 24.19
C LEU A 251 -7.22 -18.83 23.96
N PRO A 252 -8.27 -19.69 23.97
CA PRO A 252 -8.10 -21.12 23.71
C PRO A 252 -7.47 -21.45 22.35
N ALA A 253 -7.71 -20.64 21.32
CA ALA A 253 -7.12 -20.82 19.99
C ALA A 253 -5.66 -20.34 19.91
N ILE A 254 -5.24 -19.49 20.85
CA ILE A 254 -3.93 -18.83 20.87
C ILE A 254 -2.96 -19.49 21.85
N LEU A 255 -3.47 -20.00 22.97
CA LEU A 255 -2.68 -20.59 24.04
C LEU A 255 -1.70 -21.68 23.58
N PRO A 256 -2.01 -22.54 22.59
CA PRO A 256 -1.06 -23.54 22.09
C PRO A 256 0.21 -22.96 21.44
N TYR A 257 0.20 -21.68 21.05
CA TYR A 257 1.39 -20.97 20.55
C TYR A 257 2.25 -20.37 21.67
N THR A 258 1.83 -20.54 22.91
CA THR A 258 2.59 -20.19 24.11
C THR A 258 3.23 -21.44 24.71
N THR A 259 4.20 -21.27 25.59
CA THR A 259 4.78 -22.35 26.40
C THR A 259 3.99 -22.63 27.69
N ARG A 260 2.84 -21.97 27.88
CA ARG A 260 2.08 -21.97 29.15
C ARG A 260 0.72 -22.67 28.99
N PRO A 261 0.61 -23.99 29.23
CA PRO A 261 -0.63 -24.74 29.05
C PRO A 261 -1.73 -24.47 30.09
N SER A 262 -1.47 -23.67 31.14
CA SER A 262 -2.34 -23.53 32.33
C SER A 262 -2.74 -22.09 32.68
N ALA A 263 -2.91 -21.21 31.68
CA ALA A 263 -3.65 -19.97 31.94
C ALA A 263 -5.10 -20.32 32.28
N LYS A 264 -5.66 -19.76 33.38
CA LYS A 264 -7.09 -19.92 33.70
C LYS A 264 -7.90 -19.35 32.54
N ILE A 265 -8.52 -20.21 31.73
CA ILE A 265 -9.47 -19.79 30.68
C ILE A 265 -10.77 -19.43 31.41
N PRO A 266 -11.20 -18.16 31.47
CA PRO A 266 -12.50 -17.82 32.04
C PRO A 266 -13.58 -18.07 30.99
N GLY A 267 -14.68 -18.70 31.41
CA GLY A 267 -15.85 -18.95 30.55
C GLY A 267 -15.91 -20.37 30.00
N ASN A 268 -17.10 -20.78 29.51
CA ASN A 268 -17.28 -22.07 28.89
C ASN A 268 -16.71 -22.01 27.46
N PRO A 269 -15.65 -22.77 27.11
CA PRO A 269 -15.02 -22.74 25.79
C PRO A 269 -15.97 -23.08 24.62
N GLN A 270 -17.16 -23.60 24.94
CA GLN A 270 -18.18 -24.04 24.00
C GLN A 270 -19.02 -22.90 23.39
N ASP A 271 -18.95 -21.67 23.93
CA ASP A 271 -19.90 -20.61 23.53
C ASP A 271 -19.50 -19.85 22.25
N LEU A 272 -18.27 -20.00 21.73
CA LEU A 272 -17.80 -19.19 20.59
C LEU A 272 -17.27 -19.94 19.37
N ASP A 273 -17.12 -21.28 19.43
CA ASP A 273 -16.76 -22.15 18.31
C ASP A 273 -15.81 -21.48 17.28
N PHE A 274 -14.57 -21.23 17.72
CA PHE A 274 -13.49 -20.69 16.89
C PHE A 274 -12.56 -21.82 16.43
N PRO A 275 -11.93 -21.68 15.24
CA PRO A 275 -10.97 -22.67 14.77
C PRO A 275 -9.81 -22.81 15.78
N LEU A 276 -9.38 -24.05 15.97
CA LEU A 276 -8.24 -24.41 16.82
C LEU A 276 -7.03 -24.77 15.94
N PRO A 277 -5.81 -24.67 16.48
CA PRO A 277 -4.62 -25.13 15.77
C PRO A 277 -4.62 -26.64 15.55
N SER A 278 -3.81 -27.11 14.59
CA SER A 278 -3.59 -28.54 14.39
C SER A 278 -2.89 -29.16 15.60
N SER A 279 -3.14 -30.45 15.83
CA SER A 279 -2.43 -31.25 16.84
C SER A 279 -1.88 -32.53 16.18
N PRO A 280 -0.55 -32.67 16.01
CA PRO A 280 0.50 -31.73 16.41
C PRO A 280 0.48 -30.42 15.60
N LEU A 281 1.16 -29.38 16.10
CA LEU A 281 1.41 -28.16 15.35
C LEU A 281 2.22 -28.46 14.08
N ALA A 282 2.09 -27.60 13.07
CA ALA A 282 2.88 -27.72 11.84
C ALA A 282 4.38 -27.73 12.14
N ASP A 283 5.12 -28.50 11.33
CA ASP A 283 6.58 -28.54 11.38
C ASP A 283 7.16 -27.11 11.27
N ASP A 284 8.35 -26.90 11.85
CA ASP A 284 9.03 -25.59 11.89
C ASP A 284 8.20 -24.47 12.56
N THR A 285 7.42 -24.83 13.58
CA THR A 285 6.76 -23.86 14.48
C THR A 285 7.47 -23.83 15.83
N PRO A 286 8.62 -23.13 15.98
CA PRO A 286 9.26 -22.98 17.28
C PRO A 286 8.32 -22.24 18.25
N LEU A 287 8.31 -22.68 19.51
CA LEU A 287 7.51 -22.07 20.57
C LEU A 287 8.43 -21.40 21.60
N PRO A 288 7.97 -20.32 22.25
CA PRO A 288 6.70 -19.63 22.05
C PRO A 288 6.75 -18.64 20.86
N VAL A 289 5.57 -18.31 20.30
CA VAL A 289 5.43 -17.17 19.38
C VAL A 289 5.36 -15.88 20.20
N SER A 290 6.23 -14.90 19.96
CA SER A 290 6.32 -13.67 20.77
C SER A 290 4.99 -12.90 20.85
N LEU A 291 4.25 -12.78 19.73
CA LEU A 291 2.94 -12.10 19.70
C LEU A 291 1.82 -12.91 20.37
N ALA A 292 1.97 -14.22 20.51
CA ALA A 292 1.05 -15.03 21.31
C ALA A 292 1.28 -14.79 22.82
N LEU A 293 2.54 -14.59 23.25
CA LEU A 293 2.85 -14.17 24.63
C LEU A 293 2.33 -12.76 24.92
N GLU A 294 2.48 -11.81 23.99
CA GLU A 294 1.86 -10.48 24.14
C GLU A 294 0.33 -10.59 24.28
N TYR A 295 -0.32 -11.41 23.44
CA TYR A 295 -1.75 -11.66 23.55
C TYR A 295 -2.14 -12.24 24.92
N LEU A 296 -1.37 -13.21 25.43
CA LEU A 296 -1.59 -13.79 26.75
C LEU A 296 -1.44 -12.74 27.86
N ALA A 297 -0.38 -11.94 27.83
CA ALA A 297 -0.13 -10.90 28.83
C ALA A 297 -1.27 -9.86 28.86
N ASP A 298 -1.72 -9.41 27.68
CA ASP A 298 -2.83 -8.46 27.58
C ASP A 298 -4.17 -9.08 28.02
N THR A 299 -4.37 -10.38 27.81
CA THR A 299 -5.54 -11.11 28.33
C THR A 299 -5.52 -11.23 29.86
N LEU A 300 -4.33 -11.43 30.46
CA LEU A 300 -4.18 -11.45 31.92
C LEU A 300 -4.47 -10.07 32.53
N LEU A 301 -4.03 -8.99 31.88
CA LEU A 301 -4.38 -7.62 32.27
C LEU A 301 -5.90 -7.36 32.20
N GLU A 302 -6.57 -7.81 31.13
CA GLU A 302 -8.05 -7.74 31.00
C GLU A 302 -8.76 -8.42 32.18
N GLN A 303 -8.15 -9.44 32.77
CA GLN A 303 -8.68 -10.21 33.90
C GLN A 303 -8.25 -9.65 35.28
N GLY A 304 -7.47 -8.56 35.33
CA GLY A 304 -6.93 -7.99 36.56
C GLY A 304 -5.77 -8.78 37.18
N LEU A 305 -5.12 -9.66 36.41
CA LEU A 305 -3.98 -10.49 36.82
C LEU A 305 -2.65 -9.81 36.46
N SER A 306 -2.42 -8.62 37.01
CA SER A 306 -1.27 -7.78 36.64
C SER A 306 0.08 -8.40 36.99
N ALA A 307 0.18 -9.13 38.11
CA ALA A 307 1.42 -9.80 38.49
C ALA A 307 1.82 -10.88 37.47
N GLU A 308 0.87 -11.73 37.07
CA GLU A 308 1.07 -12.77 36.07
C GLU A 308 1.37 -12.19 34.68
N ALA A 309 0.72 -11.09 34.29
CA ALA A 309 1.04 -10.37 33.07
C ALA A 309 2.48 -9.82 33.08
N GLY A 310 2.91 -9.27 34.22
CA GLY A 310 4.28 -8.80 34.42
C GLY A 310 5.32 -9.92 34.25
N GLU A 311 5.03 -11.14 34.72
CA GLU A 311 5.92 -12.29 34.47
C GLU A 311 6.08 -12.60 32.98
N VAL A 312 4.99 -12.58 32.22
CA VAL A 312 5.03 -12.84 30.76
C VAL A 312 5.83 -11.75 30.03
N PHE A 313 5.64 -10.47 30.40
CA PHE A 313 6.45 -9.39 29.83
C PHE A 313 7.94 -9.50 30.21
N SER A 314 8.25 -9.98 31.42
CA SER A 314 9.63 -10.27 31.83
C SER A 314 10.27 -11.36 30.97
N GLU A 315 9.54 -12.44 30.67
CA GLU A 315 9.99 -13.52 29.78
C GLU A 315 10.23 -13.02 28.35
N LEU A 316 9.33 -12.18 27.81
CA LEU A 316 9.53 -11.53 26.52
C LEU A 316 10.80 -10.67 26.52
N SER A 317 11.04 -9.91 27.59
CA SER A 317 12.20 -9.03 27.71
C SER A 317 13.53 -9.80 27.77
N THR A 318 13.57 -10.86 28.56
CA THR A 318 14.82 -11.54 28.94
C THR A 318 15.13 -12.77 28.11
N GLN A 319 14.12 -13.43 27.52
CA GLN A 319 14.27 -14.74 26.85
C GLN A 319 13.76 -14.74 25.41
N TYR A 320 12.48 -14.42 25.20
CA TYR A 320 11.79 -14.80 23.95
C TYR A 320 11.73 -13.72 22.88
N ASP A 321 11.97 -12.45 23.22
CA ASP A 321 11.96 -11.34 22.26
C ASP A 321 12.91 -10.19 22.67
N ARG A 322 14.17 -10.58 22.90
CA ARG A 322 15.21 -9.71 23.47
C ARG A 322 15.56 -8.50 22.61
N MET A 323 15.22 -8.50 21.31
CA MET A 323 15.38 -7.32 20.45
C MET A 323 14.56 -6.14 20.97
N ARG A 324 13.41 -6.42 21.60
CA ARG A 324 12.50 -5.45 22.20
C ARG A 324 12.59 -5.44 23.74
N ALA A 325 13.71 -5.88 24.33
CA ALA A 325 13.86 -6.00 25.78
C ALA A 325 13.44 -4.74 26.56
N GLY A 326 13.87 -3.55 26.12
CA GLY A 326 13.50 -2.29 26.77
C GLY A 326 12.00 -1.99 26.71
N TYR A 327 11.33 -2.33 25.61
CA TYR A 327 9.88 -2.15 25.45
C TYR A 327 9.11 -3.12 26.37
N TRP A 328 9.51 -4.39 26.42
CA TRP A 328 8.85 -5.36 27.29
C TRP A 328 9.11 -5.10 28.78
N GLU A 329 10.28 -4.59 29.14
CA GLU A 329 10.56 -4.14 30.51
C GLU A 329 9.69 -2.93 30.88
N TYR A 330 9.48 -2.00 29.95
CA TYR A 330 8.52 -0.92 30.14
C TYR A 330 7.10 -1.45 30.41
N LYS A 331 6.59 -2.37 29.57
CA LYS A 331 5.28 -3.01 29.76
C LYS A 331 5.17 -3.77 31.10
N ARG A 332 6.24 -4.45 31.53
CA ARG A 332 6.31 -5.13 32.81
C ARG A 332 6.15 -4.15 33.98
N ARG A 333 6.81 -3.00 33.94
CA ARG A 333 6.72 -1.99 35.01
C ARG A 333 5.32 -1.42 35.16
N GLU A 334 4.63 -1.17 34.05
CA GLU A 334 3.21 -0.76 34.06
C GLU A 334 2.30 -1.75 34.82
N CYS A 335 2.70 -3.01 34.95
CA CYS A 335 1.90 -4.03 35.65
C CYS A 335 2.13 -4.08 37.17
N ILE A 336 3.24 -3.53 37.67
CA ILE A 336 3.75 -3.76 39.05
C ILE A 336 3.97 -2.44 39.81
N GLU A 337 4.14 -1.32 39.11
CA GLU A 337 4.46 -0.01 39.70
C GLU A 337 3.24 0.94 39.79
N GLU A 338 2.04 0.47 39.42
CA GLU A 338 0.73 1.09 39.75
C GLU A 338 0.12 0.49 41.02
#